data_AF-A0A9Q2P324-F1
#
_entry.id   AF-A0A9Q2P324-F1
#
_cell.length_a   1.000
_cell.length_b   1.000
_cell.length_c   1.000
_cell.angle_alpha   90.00
_cell.angle_beta   90.00
_cell.angle_gamma   90.00
#
_symmetry.space_group_name_H-M   'P 1'
#
loop_
_entity.id
_entity.type
_entity.pdbx_description
1 polymer ?
#
loop_
_entity_poly.entity_id
_entity_poly.type
_entity_poly.pdbx_seq_one_letter_code
_entity_poly.pdbx_strand_id
1 'polypeptide(L)'
;MSDAPQILLDHRLKSLRLPTVLREYSKLAKQAAAEGLDHVQFLARLIELEMIDRERRMIERRIKAAKFPAVKSLDSFDFKAIPALNKMQVLELARCEWIERRENVIALGPS
;
A
#
# COMPACT_ATOMS: atom_id res chain seq x y z
N MET A 1 -23.76 29.96 2.97
CA MET A 1 -23.33 29.77 4.37
C MET A 1 -21.86 29.40 4.31
N SER A 2 -21.04 30.03 5.15
CA SER A 2 -19.57 30.12 5.05
C SER A 2 -18.84 28.79 4.77
N ASP A 3 -18.19 28.66 3.60
CA ASP A 3 -17.23 27.58 3.26
C ASP A 3 -15.86 27.74 3.95
N ALA A 4 -15.67 28.78 4.76
CA ALA A 4 -14.42 29.07 5.45
C ALA A 4 -13.81 27.87 6.23
N PRO A 5 -14.59 27.05 6.97
CA PRO A 5 -13.99 25.91 7.67
C PRO A 5 -13.47 24.82 6.71
N GLN A 6 -14.11 24.60 5.57
CA GLN A 6 -13.65 23.62 4.56
C GLN A 6 -12.39 24.11 3.86
N ILE A 7 -12.34 25.39 3.49
CA ILE A 7 -11.15 26.00 2.86
C ILE A 7 -9.94 25.89 3.80
N LEU A 8 -10.13 26.19 5.09
CA LEU A 8 -9.06 26.09 6.09
C LEU A 8 -8.63 24.63 6.30
N LEU A 9 -9.57 23.69 6.32
CA LEU A 9 -9.29 22.27 6.42
C LEU A 9 -8.47 21.80 5.22
N ASP A 10 -8.89 22.12 3.99
CA ASP A 10 -8.19 21.74 2.77
C ASP A 10 -6.74 22.25 2.75
N HIS A 11 -6.53 23.52 3.16
CA HIS A 11 -5.20 24.09 3.27
C HIS A 11 -4.32 23.34 4.29
N ARG A 12 -4.88 22.99 5.45
CA ARG A 12 -4.17 22.23 6.50
C ARG A 12 -3.85 20.81 6.04
N LEU A 13 -4.78 20.13 5.38
CA LEU A 13 -4.56 18.78 4.85
C LEU A 13 -3.47 18.76 3.77
N LYS A 14 -3.41 19.78 2.90
CA LYS A 14 -2.29 19.97 1.96
C LYS A 14 -0.96 20.16 2.69
N SER A 15 -0.93 21.00 3.74
CA SER A 15 0.27 21.28 4.53
C SER A 15 0.79 20.04 5.26
N LEU A 16 -0.11 19.23 5.82
CA LEU A 16 0.19 17.93 6.44
C LEU A 16 0.47 16.82 5.42
N ARG A 17 0.36 17.14 4.11
CA ARG A 17 0.54 16.22 3.00
C ARG A 17 -0.38 15.01 3.09
N LEU A 18 -1.65 15.17 3.45
CA LEU A 18 -2.67 14.11 3.55
C LEU A 18 -3.61 14.10 2.32
N PRO A 19 -3.12 13.67 1.13
CA PRO A 19 -3.85 13.80 -0.13
C PRO A 19 -5.10 12.91 -0.23
N THR A 20 -5.12 11.75 0.42
CA THR A 20 -6.27 10.85 0.37
C THR A 20 -7.34 11.32 1.32
N VAL A 21 -6.95 11.78 2.53
CA VAL A 21 -7.87 12.50 3.43
C VAL A 21 -8.50 13.69 2.70
N LEU A 22 -7.71 14.56 2.07
CA LEU A 22 -8.18 15.72 1.31
C LEU A 22 -9.22 15.36 0.24
N ARG A 23 -9.02 14.25 -0.46
CA ARG A 23 -9.91 13.82 -1.54
C ARG A 23 -11.19 13.15 -1.02
N GLU A 24 -11.11 12.40 0.07
CA GLU A 24 -12.19 11.50 0.50
C GLU A 24 -13.01 12.01 1.69
N TYR A 25 -12.51 12.94 2.51
CA TYR A 25 -13.15 13.30 3.79
C TYR A 25 -14.62 13.72 3.63
N SER A 26 -14.95 14.51 2.60
CA SER A 26 -16.29 15.02 2.37
C SER A 26 -17.27 13.92 1.99
N LYS A 27 -16.84 12.97 1.15
CA LYS A 27 -17.63 11.81 0.75
C LYS A 27 -17.86 10.89 1.94
N LEU A 28 -16.79 10.62 2.70
CA LEU A 28 -16.83 9.69 3.83
C LEU A 28 -17.63 10.28 5.02
N ALA A 29 -17.62 11.60 5.19
CA ALA A 29 -18.45 12.28 6.19
C ALA A 29 -19.94 12.15 5.88
N LYS A 30 -20.33 12.28 4.60
CA LYS A 30 -21.72 12.05 4.17
C LYS A 30 -22.15 10.61 4.38
N GLN A 31 -21.27 9.65 4.10
CA GLN A 31 -21.52 8.22 4.36
C GLN A 31 -21.65 7.94 5.86
N ALA A 32 -20.73 8.48 6.68
CA ALA A 32 -20.78 8.32 8.12
C ALA A 32 -22.07 8.89 8.74
N ALA A 33 -22.53 10.05 8.26
CA ALA A 33 -23.79 10.63 8.69
C ALA A 33 -25.00 9.74 8.30
N ALA A 34 -24.96 9.08 7.15
CA ALA A 34 -26.02 8.18 6.69
C ALA A 34 -26.00 6.82 7.42
N GLU A 35 -24.82 6.30 7.73
CA GLU A 35 -24.60 5.01 8.41
C GLU A 35 -24.70 5.13 9.94
N GLY A 36 -24.78 6.34 10.50
CA GLY A 36 -24.81 6.57 11.95
C GLY A 36 -23.48 6.24 12.63
N LEU A 37 -22.37 6.32 11.90
CA LEU A 37 -21.03 6.05 12.42
C LEU A 37 -20.63 7.11 13.45
N ASP A 38 -19.97 6.68 14.52
CA ASP A 38 -19.39 7.61 15.48
C ASP A 38 -18.21 8.39 14.86
N HIS A 39 -17.92 9.57 15.40
CA HIS A 39 -16.85 10.46 14.97
C HIS A 39 -15.49 9.77 15.02
N VAL A 40 -15.24 8.93 16.03
CA VAL A 40 -13.99 8.17 16.15
C VAL A 40 -13.88 7.14 15.04
N GLN A 41 -14.98 6.46 14.70
CA GLN A 41 -15.01 5.46 13.63
C GLN A 41 -14.82 6.11 12.26
N PHE A 42 -15.45 7.26 12.02
CA PHE A 42 -15.22 8.07 10.83
C PHE A 42 -13.73 8.43 10.67
N LEU A 43 -13.12 8.96 11.73
CA LEU A 43 -11.71 9.34 11.69
C LEU A 43 -10.80 8.12 11.46
N ALA A 44 -11.05 7.01 12.16
CA ALA A 44 -10.27 5.79 11.99
C ALA A 44 -10.30 5.29 10.54
N ARG A 45 -11.50 5.20 9.93
CA ARG A 45 -11.67 4.78 8.53
C ARG A 45 -10.99 5.73 7.55
N LEU A 46 -11.02 7.04 7.81
CA LEU A 46 -10.38 8.04 6.97
C LEU A 46 -8.85 7.95 7.02
N ILE A 47 -8.28 7.72 8.21
CA ILE A 47 -6.84 7.52 8.39
C ILE A 47 -6.37 6.20 7.80
N GLU A 48 -7.14 5.12 7.95
CA GLU A 48 -6.84 3.82 7.34
C GLU A 48 -6.74 3.92 5.82
N LEU A 49 -7.69 4.61 5.16
CA LEU A 49 -7.64 4.86 3.73
C LEU A 49 -6.37 5.62 3.30
N GLU A 50 -5.96 6.63 4.08
CA GLU A 50 -4.71 7.37 3.82
C GLU A 50 -3.47 6.48 3.96
N MET A 51 -3.44 5.60 4.95
CA MET A 51 -2.33 4.65 5.14
C MET A 51 -2.21 3.67 3.96
N ILE A 52 -3.32 3.08 3.54
CA ILE A 52 -3.38 2.14 2.41
C ILE A 52 -2.90 2.81 1.11
N ASP A 53 -3.43 4.00 0.80
CA ASP A 53 -3.05 4.73 -0.41
C ASP A 53 -1.56 5.13 -0.40
N ARG A 54 -1.01 5.47 0.77
CA ARG A 54 0.42 5.78 0.91
C ARG A 54 1.31 4.59 0.68
N GLU A 55 0.98 3.45 1.28
CA GLU A 55 1.72 2.22 1.10
C GLU A 55 1.73 1.80 -0.38
N ARG A 56 0.56 1.83 -1.02
CA ARG A 56 0.42 1.56 -2.45
C ARG A 56 1.31 2.48 -3.30
N ARG A 57 1.24 3.80 -3.09
CA ARG A 57 2.08 4.77 -3.84
C ARG A 57 3.57 4.58 -3.57
N MET A 58 3.94 4.21 -2.35
CA MET A 58 5.32 3.90 -2.00
C MET A 58 5.84 2.69 -2.79
N ILE A 59 5.05 1.61 -2.84
CA ILE A 59 5.36 0.39 -3.61
C ILE A 59 5.48 0.73 -5.11
N GLU A 60 4.50 1.41 -5.69
CA GLU A 60 4.51 1.83 -7.10
C GLU A 60 5.74 2.67 -7.43
N ARG A 61 6.11 3.62 -6.55
CA ARG A 61 7.31 4.46 -6.73
C ARG A 61 8.59 3.63 -6.69
N ARG A 62 8.69 2.65 -5.77
CA ARG A 62 9.87 1.77 -5.65
C ARG A 62 10.02 0.88 -6.89
N ILE A 63 8.93 0.29 -7.39
CA ILE A 63 8.93 -0.52 -8.62
C ILE A 63 9.38 0.34 -9.81
N LYS A 64 8.83 1.55 -9.97
CA LYS A 64 9.21 2.45 -11.05
C LYS A 64 10.69 2.86 -10.97
N ALA A 65 11.19 3.12 -9.76
CA ALA A 65 12.59 3.50 -9.53
C ALA A 65 13.58 2.36 -9.85
N ALA A 66 13.17 1.10 -9.67
CA ALA A 66 13.98 -0.07 -9.98
C ALA A 66 14.21 -0.29 -11.49
N LYS A 67 13.44 0.38 -12.37
CA LYS A 67 13.58 0.32 -13.83
C LYS A 67 13.65 -1.11 -14.39
N PHE A 68 12.82 -2.01 -13.84
CA PHE A 68 12.76 -3.38 -14.35
C PHE A 68 12.36 -3.39 -15.84
N PRO A 69 13.01 -4.21 -16.68
CA PRO A 69 12.68 -4.31 -18.11
C PRO A 69 11.27 -4.89 -18.34
N ALA A 70 10.74 -5.65 -17.39
CA ALA A 70 9.37 -6.11 -17.34
C ALA A 70 8.89 -6.20 -15.89
N VAL A 71 7.61 -5.93 -15.65
CA VAL A 71 6.98 -6.18 -14.35
C VAL A 71 6.63 -7.66 -14.28
N LYS A 72 7.37 -8.42 -13.47
CA LYS A 72 7.07 -9.83 -13.18
C LYS A 72 6.87 -9.98 -11.68
N SER A 73 5.76 -10.58 -11.28
CA SER A 73 5.50 -10.95 -9.89
C SER A 73 5.71 -12.45 -9.70
N LEU A 74 6.02 -12.88 -8.48
CA LEU A 74 6.12 -14.29 -8.15
C LEU A 74 4.79 -15.03 -8.36
N ASP A 75 3.65 -14.34 -8.20
CA ASP A 75 2.31 -14.89 -8.45
C ASP A 75 2.11 -15.35 -9.90
N SER A 76 2.81 -14.73 -10.84
CA SER A 76 2.77 -15.07 -12.27
C SER A 76 3.78 -16.17 -12.67
N PHE A 77 4.59 -16.65 -11.73
CA PHE A 77 5.62 -17.64 -12.02
C PHE A 77 5.03 -19.05 -12.14
N ASP A 78 5.21 -19.67 -13.31
CA ASP A 78 4.82 -21.07 -13.51
C ASP A 78 5.91 -22.02 -12.97
N PHE A 79 5.68 -22.54 -11.76
CA PHE A 79 6.56 -23.54 -11.15
C PHE A 79 6.65 -24.85 -11.94
N LYS A 80 5.71 -25.14 -12.87
CA LYS A 80 5.82 -26.31 -13.74
C LYS A 80 6.91 -26.14 -14.80
N ALA A 81 7.32 -24.91 -15.11
CA ALA A 81 8.41 -24.65 -16.04
C ALA A 81 9.77 -25.13 -15.50
N ILE A 82 9.92 -25.25 -14.17
CA ILE A 82 11.13 -25.79 -13.53
C ILE A 82 10.71 -26.83 -12.48
N PRO A 83 10.43 -28.09 -12.88
CA PRO A 83 9.91 -29.11 -11.97
C PRO A 83 10.83 -29.44 -10.78
N ALA A 84 12.14 -29.24 -10.94
CA ALA A 84 13.14 -29.44 -9.89
C ALA A 84 13.16 -28.32 -8.83
N LEU A 85 12.52 -27.17 -9.10
CA LEU A 85 12.50 -26.05 -8.17
C LEU A 85 11.54 -26.32 -7.02
N ASN A 86 12.04 -26.28 -5.79
CA ASN A 86 11.21 -26.46 -4.60
C ASN A 86 10.28 -25.25 -4.38
N LYS A 87 9.01 -25.40 -4.79
CA LYS A 87 7.98 -24.36 -4.65
C LYS A 87 7.81 -23.89 -3.20
N MET A 88 7.80 -24.80 -2.23
CA MET A 88 7.60 -24.43 -0.83
C MET A 88 8.73 -23.54 -0.32
N GLN A 89 9.99 -23.88 -0.64
CA GLN A 89 11.14 -23.09 -0.25
C GLN A 89 11.12 -21.70 -0.90
N VAL A 90 10.72 -21.59 -2.17
CA VAL A 90 10.61 -20.29 -2.84
C VAL A 90 9.54 -19.41 -2.19
N LEU A 91 8.37 -19.98 -1.87
CA LEU A 91 7.30 -19.25 -1.18
C LEU A 91 7.70 -18.83 0.24
N GLU A 92 8.47 -19.67 0.95
CA GLU A 92 9.05 -19.31 2.25
C GLU A 92 9.95 -18.07 2.15
N LEU A 93 10.90 -18.09 1.21
CA LEU A 93 11.84 -17.00 0.99
C LEU A 93 11.14 -15.70 0.55
N ALA A 94 10.01 -15.82 -0.17
CA ALA A 94 9.21 -14.68 -0.61
C ALA A 94 8.55 -13.91 0.54
N ARG A 95 8.40 -14.52 1.72
CA ARG A 95 7.94 -13.83 2.94
C ARG A 95 8.97 -12.87 3.52
N CYS A 96 10.23 -12.96 3.08
CA CYS A 96 11.32 -12.08 3.48
C CYS A 96 11.64 -12.09 4.99
N GLU A 97 11.17 -13.07 5.77
CA GLU A 97 11.48 -13.18 7.21
C GLU A 97 12.99 -13.29 7.49
N TRP A 98 13.74 -13.85 6.54
CA TRP A 98 15.20 -13.94 6.59
C TRP A 98 15.87 -12.55 6.67
N ILE A 99 15.21 -11.48 6.20
CA ILE A 99 15.70 -10.11 6.34
C ILE A 99 15.68 -9.69 7.81
N GLU A 100 14.57 -9.96 8.52
CA GLU A 100 14.45 -9.63 9.95
C GLU A 100 15.42 -10.44 10.80
N ARG A 101 15.63 -11.71 10.42
CA ARG A 101 16.61 -12.60 11.06
C ARG A 101 18.07 -12.28 10.70
N ARG A 102 18.31 -11.37 9.75
CA ARG A 102 19.64 -11.02 9.22
C ARG A 102 20.39 -12.23 8.64
N GLU A 103 19.65 -13.12 7.99
CA GLU A 103 20.17 -14.30 7.32
C GLU A 103 20.50 -14.00 5.85
N ASN A 104 21.45 -14.74 5.28
CA ASN A 104 21.81 -14.60 3.88
C ASN A 104 21.05 -15.61 3.02
N VAL A 105 20.50 -15.14 1.90
CA VAL A 105 19.87 -16.00 0.89
C VAL A 105 20.67 -15.90 -0.40
N ILE A 106 21.09 -17.05 -0.92
CA ILE A 106 21.87 -17.15 -2.14
C ILE A 106 21.08 -17.99 -3.16
N ALA A 107 20.77 -17.40 -4.31
CA ALA A 107 20.16 -18.10 -5.43
C ALA A 107 21.23 -18.42 -6.48
N LEU A 108 21.46 -19.72 -6.73
CA LEU A 108 22.42 -20.22 -7.71
C LEU A 108 21.70 -21.06 -8.75
N GLY A 109 22.03 -20.83 -10.02
CA GLY A 109 21.55 -21.60 -11.15
C GLY A 109 22.55 -21.51 -12.30
N PRO A 110 22.47 -22.42 -13.29
CA PRO A 110 23.27 -22.32 -14.51
C PRO A 110 22.90 -21.03 -15.28
N SER A 111 23.90 -20.35 -15.83
CA SER A 111 23.77 -19.13 -16.65
C SER A 111 23.15 -19.40 -18.01
#